data_AF-A0A947K5B5-F1
#
_entry.id   AF-A0A947K5B5-F1
#
_cell.length_a   1.000
_cell.length_b   1.000
_cell.length_c   1.000
_cell.angle_alpha   90.00
_cell.angle_beta   90.00
_cell.angle_gamma   90.00
#
_symmetry.space_group_name_H-M   'P 1'
#
loop_
_entity.id
_entity.type
_entity.pdbx_description
1 polymer ?
#
loop_
_entity_poly.entity_id
_entity_poly.type
_entity_poly.pdbx_seq_one_letter_code
_entity_poly.pdbx_strand_id
1 'polypeptide(L)'
;MDRTKIDKYKKLLKDVKAIDRLENLHELEGRIIEEIVALLDDGSKTSLYLLEKLEKALYLKLSYTQRNNLLSRVLRKSVSGAFSAAKKALV
;
A
#
# COMPACT_ATOMS: atom_id res chain seq x y z
N MET A 1 1.55 -15.26 -12.28
CA MET A 1 1.92 -13.98 -11.63
C MET A 1 3.44 -13.85 -11.72
N ASP A 2 3.92 -12.85 -12.47
CA ASP A 2 5.35 -12.68 -12.77
C ASP A 2 6.20 -12.46 -11.51
N ARG A 3 7.35 -13.13 -11.42
CA ARG A 3 8.32 -12.98 -10.31
C ARG A 3 8.68 -11.50 -10.07
N THR A 4 8.81 -10.74 -11.15
CA THR A 4 9.14 -9.31 -11.12
C THR A 4 8.10 -8.45 -10.39
N LYS A 5 6.79 -8.77 -10.51
CA LYS A 5 5.72 -8.04 -9.79
C LYS A 5 5.83 -8.27 -8.29
N ILE A 6 6.07 -9.52 -7.88
CA ILE A 6 6.20 -9.88 -6.46
C ILE A 6 7.41 -9.19 -5.82
N ASP A 7 8.54 -9.09 -6.53
CA ASP A 7 9.74 -8.44 -5.99
C ASP A 7 9.60 -6.92 -5.91
N LYS A 8 8.92 -6.28 -6.88
CA LYS A 8 8.53 -4.86 -6.79
C LYS A 8 7.66 -4.60 -5.56
N TYR A 9 6.65 -5.44 -5.35
CA TYR A 9 5.75 -5.32 -4.22
C TYR A 9 6.46 -5.54 -2.87
N LYS A 10 7.39 -6.50 -2.76
CA LYS A 10 8.23 -6.68 -1.57
C LYS A 10 9.08 -5.45 -1.26
N LYS A 11 9.64 -4.81 -2.30
CA LYS A 11 10.40 -3.57 -2.14
C LYS A 11 9.50 -2.44 -1.61
N LEU A 12 8.30 -2.28 -2.19
CA LEU A 12 7.31 -1.32 -1.71
C LEU A 12 6.95 -1.54 -0.23
N LEU A 13 6.71 -2.78 0.19
CA LEU A 13 6.45 -3.10 1.60
C LEU A 13 7.61 -2.75 2.53
N LYS A 14 8.85 -2.90 2.06
CA LYS A 14 10.04 -2.51 2.83
C LYS A 14 10.12 -1.00 2.97
N ASP A 15 9.83 -0.27 1.90
CA ASP A 15 9.81 1.20 1.89
C ASP A 15 8.71 1.75 2.81
N VAL A 16 7.51 1.15 2.78
CA VAL A 16 6.40 1.47 3.70
C VAL A 16 6.77 1.26 5.16
N LYS A 17 7.47 0.17 5.48
CA LYS A 17 7.95 -0.10 6.85
C LYS A 17 9.07 0.85 7.29
N ALA A 18 9.76 1.48 6.34
CA ALA A 18 10.85 2.42 6.58
C ALA A 18 10.42 3.88 6.41
N ILE A 19 9.11 4.17 6.32
CA ILE A 19 8.57 5.49 5.99
C ILE A 19 9.06 6.61 6.91
N ASP A 20 9.34 6.30 8.17
CA ASP A 20 9.86 7.27 9.16
C ASP A 20 11.26 7.77 8.81
N ARG A 21 11.99 7.06 7.94
CA ARG A 21 13.36 7.39 7.49
C ARG A 21 13.38 7.99 6.09
N LEU A 22 12.23 8.11 5.42
CA LEU A 22 12.18 8.61 4.06
C LEU A 22 12.07 10.14 4.06
N GLU A 23 13.05 10.79 3.44
CA GLU A 23 13.03 12.24 3.21
C GLU A 23 11.94 12.64 2.21
N ASN A 24 11.57 11.74 1.29
CA ASN A 24 10.64 12.03 0.21
C ASN A 24 9.39 11.14 0.23
N LEU A 25 8.46 11.47 1.12
CA LEU A 25 7.24 10.70 1.35
C LEU A 25 6.24 10.76 0.20
N HIS A 26 6.27 11.81 -0.62
CA HIS A 26 5.34 12.00 -1.73
C HIS A 26 5.62 11.01 -2.87
N GLU A 27 6.88 10.67 -3.09
CA GLU A 27 7.27 9.63 -4.06
C GLU A 27 6.79 8.24 -3.62
N LEU A 28 6.85 7.96 -2.31
CA LEU A 28 6.30 6.73 -1.76
C LEU A 28 4.77 6.68 -1.91
N GLU A 29 4.08 7.80 -1.67
CA GLU A 29 2.63 7.92 -1.87
C GLU A 29 2.24 7.58 -3.31
N GLY A 30 2.90 8.18 -4.31
CA GLY A 30 2.64 7.88 -5.72
C GLY A 30 2.81 6.40 -6.04
N ARG A 31 3.91 5.79 -5.59
CA ARG A 31 4.18 4.35 -5.80
C ARG A 31 3.14 3.45 -5.12
N ILE A 32 2.64 3.82 -3.94
CA ILE A 32 1.58 3.09 -3.25
C ILE A 32 0.27 3.16 -4.06
N ILE A 33 -0.08 4.34 -4.57
CA ILE A 33 -1.29 4.54 -5.37
C ILE A 33 -1.22 3.74 -6.67
N GLU A 34 -0.10 3.81 -7.40
CA GLU A 34 0.11 3.03 -8.62
C GLU A 34 -0.03 1.52 -8.37
N GLU A 35 0.57 1.02 -7.29
CA GLU A 35 0.48 -0.40 -6.94
C GLU A 35 -0.95 -0.80 -6.56
N ILE A 36 -1.68 0.06 -5.84
CA ILE A 36 -3.09 -0.20 -5.51
C ILE A 36 -3.93 -0.33 -6.78
N VAL A 37 -3.76 0.58 -7.74
CA VAL A 37 -4.47 0.54 -9.02
C VAL A 37 -4.13 -0.75 -9.77
N ALA A 38 -2.85 -1.10 -9.86
CA ALA A 38 -2.42 -2.33 -10.53
C ALA A 38 -2.98 -3.60 -9.88
N LEU A 39 -3.09 -3.64 -8.55
CA LEU A 39 -3.68 -4.76 -7.82
C LEU A 39 -5.20 -4.83 -7.99
N LEU A 40 -5.88 -3.69 -8.08
CA LEU A 40 -7.31 -3.63 -8.36
C LEU A 40 -7.62 -4.12 -9.78
N ASP A 41 -6.86 -3.68 -10.78
CA ASP A 41 -7.03 -4.07 -12.17
C ASP A 41 -6.78 -5.57 -12.39
N ASP A 42 -5.84 -6.18 -11.66
CA ASP A 42 -5.58 -7.62 -11.74
C ASP A 42 -6.73 -8.45 -11.16
N GLY A 43 -7.45 -7.94 -10.16
CA GLY A 43 -8.68 -8.53 -9.64
C GLY A 43 -8.56 -9.95 -9.06
N SER A 44 -7.34 -10.50 -8.91
CA SER A 44 -7.14 -11.88 -8.45
C SER A 44 -7.19 -12.01 -6.93
N LYS A 45 -7.42 -13.25 -6.45
CA LYS A 45 -7.30 -13.57 -5.00
C LYS A 45 -5.92 -13.24 -4.45
N THR A 46 -4.87 -13.36 -5.27
CA THR A 46 -3.51 -13.00 -4.85
C THR A 46 -3.38 -11.48 -4.70
N SER A 47 -3.97 -10.70 -5.60
CA SER A 47 -3.97 -9.24 -5.50
C SER A 47 -4.74 -8.73 -4.29
N LEU A 48 -5.85 -9.39 -3.93
CA LEU A 48 -6.55 -9.12 -2.66
C LEU A 48 -5.66 -9.35 -1.43
N TYR A 49 -4.90 -10.45 -1.41
CA TYR A 49 -3.96 -10.76 -0.32
C TYR A 49 -2.81 -9.74 -0.24
N LEU A 50 -2.33 -9.23 -1.37
CA LEU A 50 -1.33 -8.17 -1.40
C LEU A 50 -1.92 -6.84 -0.91
N LEU A 51 -3.14 -6.47 -1.29
CA LEU A 51 -3.80 -5.27 -0.74
C LEU A 51 -3.96 -5.37 0.79
N GLU A 52 -4.36 -6.53 1.32
CA GLU A 52 -4.47 -6.77 2.76
C GLU A 52 -3.12 -6.61 3.49
N LYS A 53 -2.03 -7.12 2.91
CA LYS A 53 -0.69 -6.97 3.48
C LYS A 53 -0.24 -5.51 3.52
N LEU A 54 -0.55 -4.75 2.48
CA LEU A 54 -0.21 -3.33 2.38
C LEU A 54 -0.98 -2.52 3.43
N GLU A 55 -2.27 -2.80 3.59
CA GLU A 55 -3.11 -2.19 4.62
C GLU A 55 -2.53 -2.44 6.02
N LYS A 56 -2.22 -3.69 6.35
CA LYS A 56 -1.62 -4.06 7.66
C LYS A 56 -0.27 -3.37 7.89
N ALA A 57 0.57 -3.28 6.86
CA ALA A 57 1.86 -2.62 6.96
C ALA A 57 1.73 -1.12 7.29
N LEU A 58 0.75 -0.44 6.68
CA LEU A 58 0.49 0.97 6.97
C LEU A 58 -0.11 1.20 8.36
N TYR A 59 -0.82 0.22 8.93
CA TYR A 59 -1.37 0.29 10.29
C TYR A 59 -0.34 0.00 11.41
N LEU A 60 0.71 -0.77 11.12
CA LEU A 60 1.78 -1.05 12.08
C LEU A 60 2.74 0.14 12.21
N LYS A 61 2.51 0.97 13.24
CA LYS A 61 3.43 1.97 13.82
C LYS A 61 4.32 2.72 12.82
N LEU A 62 3.83 3.86 12.35
CA LEU A 62 4.66 4.93 11.82
C LEU A 62 4.93 5.88 13.00
N SER A 63 6.18 6.14 13.35
CA SER A 63 6.52 7.13 14.37
C SER A 63 6.24 8.52 13.79
N TYR A 64 5.20 9.14 14.33
CA TYR A 64 4.60 10.30 13.69
C TYR A 64 5.31 11.59 14.07
N THR A 65 6.06 12.15 13.13
CA THR A 65 6.09 13.60 13.00
C THR A 65 4.72 14.07 12.49
N GLN A 66 4.29 15.31 12.80
CA GLN A 66 2.97 15.84 12.43
C GLN A 66 2.67 15.73 10.92
N ARG A 67 3.67 15.94 10.07
CA ARG A 67 3.60 15.80 8.60
C ARG A 67 3.33 14.35 8.17
N ASN A 68 4.02 13.39 8.79
CA ASN A 68 3.86 11.96 8.48
C ASN A 68 2.49 11.45 8.92
N ASN A 69 1.90 12.08 9.94
CA ASN A 69 0.59 11.74 10.48
C ASN A 69 -0.55 12.00 9.49
N LEU A 70 -0.51 13.12 8.75
CA LEU A 70 -1.53 13.43 7.76
C LEU A 70 -1.44 12.48 6.55
N LEU A 71 -0.23 12.32 6.00
CA LEU A 71 -0.01 11.49 4.83
C LEU A 71 -0.34 10.01 5.10
N SER A 72 0.13 9.48 6.23
CA SER A 72 -0.19 8.11 6.63
C SER A 72 -1.69 7.87 6.81
N ARG A 73 -2.42 8.86 7.33
CA ARG A 73 -3.88 8.77 7.48
C ARG A 73 -4.58 8.76 6.12
N VAL A 74 -4.12 9.56 5.16
CA VAL A 74 -4.62 9.57 3.78
C VAL A 74 -4.32 8.24 3.08
N LEU A 75 -3.09 7.74 3.19
CA LEU A 75 -2.68 6.46 2.62
C LEU A 75 -3.49 5.29 3.18
N ARG A 76 -3.68 5.22 4.51
CA ARG A 76 -4.53 4.19 5.13
C ARG A 76 -5.95 4.21 4.58
N LYS A 77 -6.57 5.39 4.48
CA LYS A 77 -7.92 5.52 3.92
C LYS A 77 -7.98 5.04 2.48
N SER A 78 -7.00 5.43 1.67
CA SER A 78 -6.92 5.05 0.25
C SER A 78 -6.78 3.53 0.09
N VAL A 79 -5.88 2.92 0.84
CA VAL A 79 -5.64 1.46 0.80
C VAL A 79 -6.83 0.68 1.34
N SER A 80 -7.44 1.13 2.44
CA SER A 80 -8.62 0.47 3.01
C SER A 80 -9.84 0.57 2.10
N GLY A 81 -10.02 1.71 1.43
CA GLY A 81 -11.03 1.90 0.40
C GLY A 81 -10.81 0.95 -0.78
N ALA A 82 -9.59 0.89 -1.29
CA ALA A 82 -9.22 -0.03 -2.37
C ALA A 82 -9.42 -1.50 -1.97
N PHE A 83 -8.96 -1.91 -0.79
CA PHE A 83 -9.16 -3.27 -0.29
C PHE A 83 -10.65 -3.63 -0.19
N SER A 84 -11.47 -2.70 0.33
CA SER A 84 -12.92 -2.88 0.40
C SER A 84 -13.57 -3.01 -0.98
N ALA A 85 -13.14 -2.21 -1.95
CA ALA A 85 -13.61 -2.28 -3.34
C ALA A 85 -13.21 -3.62 -3.99
N ALA A 86 -11.93 -4.00 -3.87
CA ALA A 86 -11.42 -5.28 -4.37
C ALA A 86 -12.20 -6.46 -3.79
N LYS A 87 -12.46 -6.44 -2.47
CA LYS A 87 -13.20 -7.48 -1.78
C LYS A 87 -14.63 -7.60 -2.29
N LYS A 88 -15.31 -6.48 -2.59
CA LYS A 88 -16.65 -6.49 -3.17
C LYS A 88 -16.69 -6.99 -4.62
N ALA A 89 -15.67 -6.67 -5.41
CA ALA A 89 -15.59 -7.08 -6.82
C ALA A 89 -15.26 -8.57 -7.00
N LEU A 90 -14.69 -9.21 -5.97
CA LEU A 90 -14.33 -10.64 -5.94
C LEU A 90 -15.42 -11.57 -5.38
N VAL A 91 -16.55 -11.01 -4.92
CA VAL A 91 -17.72 -11.75 -4.39
C VAL A 91 -18.75 -11.99 -5.49
#